data_AF-A0A7C8IFX3-F1
#
_entry.id   AF-A0A7C8IFX3-F1
#
_cell.length_a   1.000
_cell.length_b   1.000
_cell.length_c   1.000
_cell.angle_alpha   90.00
_cell.angle_beta   90.00
_cell.angle_gamma   90.00
#
_symmetry.space_group_name_H-M   'P 1'
#
loop_
_entity.id
_entity.type
_entity.pdbx_description
1 polymer ?
#
loop_
_entity_poly.entity_id
_entity_poly.type
_entity_poly.pdbx_seq_one_letter_code
_entity_poly.pdbx_strand_id
1 'polypeptide(L)'
;MSTPTVPEGATLLSTFKRSFVDVPVDANNDNAISTTEFLDAAESLTTMFDALGSIAFSPVKSDMLGNVKKIRDRQLVAPADSETLQALVLNELKAKSHKATEGLVWLVRGLDFTCIALSQNLAKAGEELADSFRGAYGATLKPHHGILVKPVFSAAMSACPYRKDFYPKLGADQNAVTEELRTYLAALEKIVAILKGFQDRKEAKCFPAMAIITTLIAIGAVSLASATPLEGRQIIPHYPPNSLATGIRLVANVTDPATDLTPSVDGWELQGIHTGAGLNDAVLTSGSGRIFYHNGTAAEIRFAQGSIVSDGGSPPFPYGIYVQAEDEFDSTYPAEHDVDINVGSGTIGVSLLAFPEPYFYLTAPAQGTFVACPRTVPYYNAEYNVVRFAYDTFNPDTAMFERNIPEGCTAITLIPECDSLAELPEGSLSSHEFAANSKCYEDVSAINWPEYGP
;
A
#
# COMPACT_ATOMS: atom_id res chain seq x y z
N MET A 1 -13.25 15.66 1.60
CA MET A 1 -12.77 16.61 2.63
C MET A 1 -12.67 18.01 2.03
N SER A 2 -13.13 19.03 2.75
CA SER A 2 -13.23 20.43 2.32
C SER A 2 -11.89 21.16 2.41
N THR A 3 -11.67 22.17 1.57
CA THR A 3 -10.50 23.07 1.62
C THR A 3 -10.31 23.64 3.03
N PRO A 4 -9.07 23.74 3.56
CA PRO A 4 -8.82 24.34 4.87
C PRO A 4 -9.41 25.76 4.94
N THR A 5 -10.16 26.06 6.00
CA THR A 5 -10.68 27.41 6.25
C THR A 5 -9.62 28.20 7.00
N VAL A 6 -8.99 29.17 6.33
CA VAL A 6 -8.01 30.08 6.94
C VAL A 6 -8.78 31.27 7.54
N PRO A 7 -8.64 31.55 8.85
CA PRO A 7 -9.26 32.72 9.48
C PRO A 7 -8.85 34.04 8.82
N GLU A 8 -9.70 35.06 8.90
CA GLU A 8 -9.39 36.38 8.36
C GLU A 8 -8.11 36.95 9.03
N GLY A 9 -7.14 37.38 8.22
CA GLY A 9 -5.84 37.87 8.68
C GLY A 9 -4.82 36.80 9.09
N ALA A 10 -5.18 35.52 9.03
CA ALA A 10 -4.28 34.40 9.29
C ALA A 10 -3.70 33.82 7.98
N THR A 11 -2.67 32.99 8.12
CA THR A 11 -2.19 32.08 7.06
C THR A 11 -2.53 30.64 7.42
N LEU A 12 -2.50 29.73 6.44
CA LEU A 12 -2.63 28.29 6.71
C LEU A 12 -1.53 27.80 7.67
N LEU A 13 -0.31 28.33 7.57
CA LEU A 13 0.80 27.91 8.42
C LEU A 13 0.56 28.29 9.88
N SER A 14 -0.08 29.44 10.12
CA SER A 14 -0.42 29.89 11.47
C SER A 14 -1.52 29.05 12.15
N THR A 15 -2.25 28.21 11.41
CA THR A 15 -3.25 27.28 11.98
C THR A 15 -2.67 25.92 12.35
N PHE A 16 -1.39 25.68 12.05
CA PHE A 16 -0.73 24.41 12.37
C PHE A 16 -0.70 24.19 13.88
N LYS A 17 -0.99 22.95 14.31
CA LYS A 17 -0.82 22.55 15.72
C LYS A 17 0.61 22.81 16.18
N ARG A 18 1.59 22.58 15.28
CA ARG A 18 3.00 22.87 15.50
C ARG A 18 3.67 23.25 14.18
N SER A 19 4.49 24.30 14.20
CA SER A 19 5.40 24.64 13.10
C SER A 19 6.75 23.94 13.25
N PHE A 20 7.41 23.58 12.15
CA PHE A 20 8.80 23.10 12.19
C PHE A 20 9.77 24.16 12.73
N VAL A 21 9.40 25.45 12.73
CA VAL A 21 10.15 26.53 13.39
C VAL A 21 10.25 26.30 14.90
N ASP A 22 9.22 25.68 15.49
CA ASP A 22 9.08 25.49 16.94
C ASP A 22 9.51 24.09 17.41
N VAL A 23 10.07 23.26 16.53
CA VAL A 23 10.54 21.91 16.90
C VAL A 23 11.89 22.03 17.61
N PRO A 24 11.99 21.60 18.89
CA PRO A 24 13.25 21.69 19.63
C PRO A 24 14.34 20.83 19.01
N VAL A 25 15.52 21.42 18.86
CA VAL A 25 16.76 20.76 18.43
C VAL A 25 17.82 21.05 19.49
N ASP A 26 18.29 20.01 20.17
CA ASP A 26 19.37 20.14 21.16
C ASP A 26 20.73 20.14 20.47
N ALA A 27 21.21 21.33 20.12
CA ALA A 27 22.51 21.52 19.46
C ALA A 27 23.71 21.01 20.30
N ASN A 28 23.54 20.83 21.62
CA ASN A 28 24.59 20.33 22.50
C ASN A 28 24.58 18.80 22.62
N ASN A 29 23.54 18.14 22.12
CA ASN A 29 23.36 16.70 22.19
C ASN A 29 23.04 16.13 20.80
N ASP A 30 24.02 16.17 19.89
CA ASP A 30 23.91 15.59 18.54
C ASP A 30 22.73 16.12 17.69
N ASN A 31 22.35 17.38 17.94
CA ASN A 31 21.14 17.98 17.34
C ASN A 31 19.91 17.10 17.57
N ALA A 32 19.76 16.54 18.78
CA ALA A 32 18.65 15.66 19.10
C ALA A 32 17.31 16.39 18.88
N ILE A 33 16.45 15.80 18.05
CA ILE A 33 15.16 16.39 17.67
C ILE A 33 14.07 15.78 18.55
N SER A 34 13.29 16.64 19.22
CA SER A 34 12.20 16.17 20.08
C SER A 34 11.15 15.42 19.26
N THR A 35 10.82 14.20 19.68
CA THR A 35 9.92 13.30 18.93
C THR A 35 8.50 13.86 18.85
N THR A 36 7.92 14.29 19.97
CA THR A 36 6.51 14.74 20.02
C THR A 36 6.27 15.94 19.11
N GLU A 37 7.08 16.98 19.27
CA GLU A 37 6.95 18.24 18.52
C GLU A 37 7.22 18.01 17.04
N PHE A 38 8.20 17.16 16.69
CA PHE A 38 8.43 16.80 15.29
C PHE A 38 7.22 16.10 14.67
N LEU A 39 6.62 15.13 15.36
CA LEU A 39 5.45 14.41 14.83
C LEU A 39 4.24 15.33 14.70
N ASP A 40 4.01 16.22 15.67
CA ASP A 40 2.95 17.23 15.58
C ASP A 40 3.15 18.20 14.40
N ALA A 41 4.41 18.57 14.11
CA ALA A 41 4.73 19.42 12.96
C ALA A 41 4.56 18.67 11.63
N ALA A 42 4.99 17.41 11.56
CA ALA A 42 4.83 16.56 10.39
C ALA A 42 3.35 16.33 10.06
N GLU A 43 2.50 16.09 11.05
CA GLU A 43 1.04 16.01 10.87
C GLU A 43 0.44 17.31 10.38
N SER A 44 0.85 18.44 10.97
CA SER A 44 0.36 19.76 10.57
C SER A 44 0.67 20.06 9.11
N LEU A 45 1.87 19.71 8.64
CA LEU A 45 2.25 19.84 7.23
C LEU A 45 1.32 19.07 6.30
N THR A 46 0.77 17.93 6.72
CA THR A 46 -0.13 17.15 5.85
C THR A 46 -1.40 17.89 5.47
N THR A 47 -1.81 18.91 6.24
CA THR A 47 -2.95 19.78 5.90
C THR A 47 -2.66 20.68 4.69
N MET A 48 -1.38 20.91 4.35
CA MET A 48 -0.97 21.59 3.12
C MET A 48 -1.42 20.82 1.87
N PHE A 49 -1.49 19.48 1.94
CA PHE A 49 -1.97 18.66 0.83
C PHE A 49 -3.46 18.86 0.53
N ASP A 50 -4.25 19.26 1.53
CA ASP A 50 -5.65 19.62 1.31
C ASP A 50 -5.77 20.91 0.47
N ALA A 51 -4.82 21.84 0.61
CA ALA A 51 -4.71 23.03 -0.24
C ALA A 51 -4.17 22.73 -1.65
N LEU A 52 -3.25 21.76 -1.77
CA LEU A 52 -2.68 21.27 -3.03
C LEU A 52 -3.64 20.37 -3.84
N GLY A 53 -4.79 19.99 -3.29
CA GLY A 53 -5.77 19.16 -3.99
C GLY A 53 -6.03 17.87 -3.23
N SER A 54 -7.03 17.92 -2.34
CA SER A 54 -7.31 16.89 -1.35
C SER A 54 -7.46 15.48 -1.93
N ILE A 55 -8.03 15.29 -3.12
CA ILE A 55 -8.18 13.96 -3.75
C ILE A 55 -6.87 13.48 -4.37
N ALA A 56 -6.19 14.34 -5.13
CA ALA A 56 -4.97 14.00 -5.86
C ALA A 56 -3.79 13.68 -4.94
N PHE A 57 -3.71 14.37 -3.80
CA PHE A 57 -2.63 14.20 -2.82
C PHE A 57 -2.99 13.27 -1.66
N SER A 58 -4.18 12.65 -1.65
CA SER A 58 -4.55 11.63 -0.65
C SER A 58 -3.48 10.55 -0.47
N PRO A 59 -2.89 9.96 -1.53
CA PRO A 59 -1.84 8.94 -1.36
C PRO A 59 -0.60 9.47 -0.63
N VAL A 60 -0.19 10.71 -0.91
CA VAL A 60 0.97 11.35 -0.27
C VAL A 60 0.69 11.63 1.21
N LYS A 61 -0.50 12.17 1.48
CA LYS A 61 -0.97 12.45 2.84
C LYS A 61 -1.06 11.16 3.67
N SER A 62 -1.67 10.11 3.14
CA SER A 62 -1.80 8.82 3.82
C SER A 62 -0.45 8.16 4.10
N ASP A 63 0.50 8.20 3.16
CA ASP A 63 1.85 7.69 3.39
C ASP A 63 2.54 8.43 4.55
N MET A 64 2.51 9.76 4.55
CA MET A 64 3.11 10.55 5.64
C MET A 64 2.44 10.28 6.99
N LEU A 65 1.11 10.22 7.06
CA LEU A 65 0.38 9.94 8.29
C LEU A 65 0.63 8.52 8.81
N GLY A 66 0.70 7.53 7.92
CA GLY A 66 1.06 6.15 8.28
C GLY A 66 2.46 6.06 8.88
N ASN A 67 3.42 6.81 8.32
CA ASN A 67 4.78 6.85 8.84
C ASN A 67 4.89 7.62 10.16
N VAL A 68 4.13 8.71 10.34
CA VAL A 68 3.97 9.38 11.65
C VAL A 68 3.42 8.39 12.68
N LYS A 69 2.37 7.63 12.33
CA LYS A 69 1.77 6.65 13.24
C LYS A 69 2.79 5.61 13.69
N LYS A 70 3.60 5.03 12.79
CA LYS A 70 4.65 4.07 13.15
C LYS A 70 5.61 4.63 14.20
N ILE A 71 6.03 5.89 14.07
CA ILE A 71 6.96 6.53 15.01
C ILE A 71 6.25 6.84 16.34
N ARG A 72 5.00 7.33 16.28
CA ARG A 72 4.20 7.62 17.46
C ARG A 72 3.88 6.37 18.27
N ASP A 73 3.53 5.26 17.61
CA ASP A 73 3.28 3.98 18.26
C ASP A 73 4.52 3.53 19.06
N ARG A 74 5.72 3.65 18.48
CA ARG A 74 6.98 3.35 19.20
C ARG A 74 7.19 4.30 20.38
N GLN A 75 6.95 5.60 20.19
CA GLN A 75 7.07 6.59 21.26
C GLN A 75 6.16 6.27 22.45
N LEU A 76 4.91 5.87 22.19
CA LEU A 76 3.95 5.53 23.24
C LEU A 76 4.33 4.25 23.99
N VAL A 77 4.90 3.26 23.29
CA VAL A 77 5.35 2.00 23.89
C VAL A 77 6.61 2.18 24.74
N ALA A 78 7.53 3.08 24.35
CA ALA A 78 8.81 3.28 25.03
C ALA A 78 9.17 4.77 25.17
N PRO A 79 8.41 5.54 25.98
CA PRO A 79 8.50 7.01 25.98
C PRO A 79 9.87 7.54 26.44
N ALA A 80 10.44 6.98 27.51
CA ALA A 80 11.76 7.40 28.01
C ALA A 80 12.90 7.08 27.03
N ASP A 81 12.73 6.04 26.21
CA ASP A 81 13.71 5.66 25.18
C ASP A 81 13.50 6.40 23.86
N SER A 82 12.45 7.21 23.76
CA SER A 82 11.94 7.79 22.51
C SER A 82 11.68 9.29 22.61
N GLU A 83 12.28 9.97 23.59
CA GLU A 83 12.14 11.43 23.78
C GLU A 83 12.63 12.21 22.56
N THR A 84 13.66 11.69 21.89
CA THR A 84 14.21 12.26 20.65
C THR A 84 14.23 11.22 19.54
N LEU A 85 14.14 11.66 18.28
CA LEU A 85 14.09 10.77 17.13
C LEU A 85 15.36 9.90 17.02
N GLN A 86 16.52 10.48 17.34
CA GLN A 86 17.79 9.75 17.38
C GLN A 86 17.77 8.66 18.44
N ALA A 87 17.36 8.98 19.68
CA ALA A 87 17.26 7.99 20.75
C ALA A 87 16.25 6.88 20.40
N LEU A 88 15.09 7.26 19.86
CA LEU A 88 14.04 6.34 19.42
C LEU A 88 14.60 5.29 18.46
N VAL A 89 15.27 5.73 17.39
CA VAL A 89 15.86 4.84 16.37
C VAL A 89 16.92 3.93 16.98
N LEU A 90 17.87 4.50 17.72
CA LEU A 90 18.97 3.72 18.30
C LEU A 90 18.46 2.66 19.28
N ASN A 91 17.44 2.99 20.08
CA ASN A 91 16.88 2.07 21.06
C ASN A 91 15.94 1.03 20.42
N GLU A 92 15.20 1.39 19.38
CA GLU A 92 14.39 0.44 18.62
C GLU A 92 15.28 -0.62 17.93
N LEU A 93 16.35 -0.19 17.26
CA LEU A 93 17.28 -1.09 16.56
C LEU A 93 18.01 -2.03 17.54
N LYS A 94 18.37 -1.56 18.74
CA LYS A 94 18.91 -2.41 19.82
C LYS A 94 17.92 -3.49 20.26
N ALA A 95 16.63 -3.16 20.25
CA ALA A 95 15.54 -4.10 20.53
C ALA A 95 15.20 -5.02 19.33
N LYS A 96 15.99 -4.98 18.25
CA LYS A 96 15.80 -5.76 17.02
C LYS A 96 14.46 -5.51 16.30
N SER A 97 13.84 -4.36 16.55
CA SER A 97 12.72 -3.82 15.77
C SER A 97 13.23 -2.70 14.85
N HIS A 98 12.50 -2.42 13.79
CA HIS A 98 12.83 -1.34 12.85
C HIS A 98 11.61 -0.66 12.24
N LYS A 99 10.40 -0.90 12.75
CA LYS A 99 9.16 -0.39 12.19
C LYS A 99 9.10 1.14 12.24
N ALA A 100 9.48 1.74 13.36
CA ALA A 100 9.52 3.20 13.50
C ALA A 100 10.72 3.81 12.79
N THR A 101 11.87 3.12 12.78
CA THR A 101 13.07 3.51 12.05
C THR A 101 12.80 3.58 10.55
N GLU A 102 12.15 2.57 9.98
CA GLU A 102 11.70 2.58 8.59
C GLU A 102 10.68 3.70 8.34
N GLY A 103 9.71 3.86 9.25
CA GLY A 103 8.75 4.97 9.19
C GLY A 103 9.44 6.34 9.11
N LEU A 104 10.48 6.56 9.92
CA LEU A 104 11.24 7.82 9.90
C LEU A 104 12.01 8.02 8.58
N VAL A 105 12.54 6.96 7.97
CA VAL A 105 13.20 7.06 6.66
C VAL A 105 12.22 7.55 5.60
N TRP A 106 11.03 6.95 5.51
CA TRP A 106 10.02 7.34 4.53
C TRP A 106 9.43 8.72 4.82
N LEU A 107 9.17 9.03 6.09
CA LEU A 107 8.69 10.35 6.48
C LEU A 107 9.69 11.45 6.11
N VAL A 108 10.99 11.25 6.39
CA VAL A 108 12.04 12.23 6.04
C VAL A 108 12.12 12.45 4.53
N ARG A 109 11.97 11.40 3.72
CA ARG A 109 11.91 11.53 2.25
C ARG A 109 10.68 12.32 1.77
N GLY A 110 9.51 12.08 2.37
CA GLY A 110 8.29 12.84 2.06
C GLY A 110 8.38 14.31 2.48
N LEU A 111 9.00 14.58 3.63
CA LEU A 111 9.31 15.93 4.10
C LEU A 111 10.30 16.66 3.18
N ASP A 112 11.38 15.98 2.76
CA ASP A 112 12.39 16.52 1.83
C ASP A 112 11.76 16.84 0.47
N PHE A 113 10.96 15.93 -0.07
CA PHE A 113 10.16 16.14 -1.28
C PHE A 113 9.32 17.41 -1.20
N THR A 114 8.54 17.56 -0.12
CA THR A 114 7.64 18.70 0.07
C THR A 114 8.43 20.00 0.25
N CYS A 115 9.52 19.95 1.01
CA CYS A 115 10.41 21.08 1.26
C CYS A 115 11.02 21.60 -0.05
N ILE A 116 11.62 20.71 -0.85
CA ILE A 116 12.24 21.08 -2.14
C ILE A 116 11.20 21.64 -3.11
N ALA A 117 10.04 20.98 -3.23
CA ALA A 117 8.99 21.40 -4.15
C ALA A 117 8.50 22.83 -3.85
N LEU A 118 8.16 23.09 -2.58
CA LEU A 118 7.65 24.40 -2.16
C LEU A 118 8.74 25.48 -2.17
N SER A 119 9.97 25.17 -1.75
CA SER A 119 11.10 26.11 -1.81
C SER A 119 11.43 26.51 -3.24
N GLN A 120 11.45 25.55 -4.17
CA GLN A 120 11.69 25.79 -5.58
C GLN A 120 10.58 26.66 -6.19
N ASN A 121 9.31 26.33 -5.92
CA ASN A 121 8.19 27.10 -6.43
C ASN A 121 8.21 28.53 -5.84
N LEU A 122 8.51 28.70 -4.56
CA LEU A 122 8.58 30.02 -3.93
C LEU A 122 9.71 30.89 -4.49
N ALA A 123 10.84 30.29 -4.86
CA ALA A 123 11.98 31.00 -5.45
C ALA A 123 11.77 31.37 -6.93
N LYS A 124 10.94 30.63 -7.67
CA LYS A 124 10.70 30.82 -9.11
C LYS A 124 9.24 31.22 -9.35
N ALA A 125 8.95 32.52 -9.30
CA ALA A 125 7.58 33.05 -9.41
C ALA A 125 6.82 32.63 -10.70
N GLY A 126 7.53 32.30 -11.78
CA GLY A 126 6.94 31.84 -13.05
C GLY A 126 6.87 30.32 -13.24
N GLU A 127 7.30 29.52 -12.28
CA GLU A 127 7.23 28.05 -12.36
C GLU A 127 5.90 27.55 -11.78
N GLU A 128 5.22 26.66 -12.51
CA GLU A 128 3.99 26.02 -12.04
C GLU A 128 4.28 24.96 -10.98
N LEU A 129 3.34 24.74 -10.06
CA LEU A 129 3.51 23.77 -8.96
C LEU A 129 3.81 22.37 -9.47
N ALA A 130 3.11 21.93 -10.51
CA ALA A 130 3.34 20.61 -11.10
C ALA A 130 4.81 20.40 -11.51
N ASP A 131 5.48 21.43 -12.01
CA ASP A 131 6.88 21.34 -12.45
C ASP A 131 7.85 21.33 -11.27
N SER A 132 7.63 22.18 -10.28
CA SER A 132 8.44 22.17 -9.04
C SER A 132 8.30 20.83 -8.30
N PHE A 133 7.08 20.29 -8.21
CA PHE A 133 6.81 18.99 -7.57
C PHE A 133 7.42 17.84 -8.38
N ARG A 134 7.33 17.82 -9.72
CA ARG A 134 8.01 16.80 -10.56
C ARG A 134 9.52 16.82 -10.39
N GLY A 135 10.12 18.01 -10.32
CA GLY A 135 11.54 18.20 -10.07
C GLY A 135 11.95 17.63 -8.70
N ALA A 136 11.24 18.04 -7.65
CA ALA A 136 11.47 17.55 -6.30
C ALA A 136 11.31 16.03 -6.19
N TYR A 137 10.27 15.48 -6.82
CA TYR A 137 10.03 14.04 -6.86
C TYR A 137 11.20 13.28 -7.48
N GLY A 138 11.70 13.78 -8.61
CA GLY A 138 12.87 13.21 -9.27
C GLY A 138 14.11 13.16 -8.38
N ALA A 139 14.31 14.18 -7.54
CA ALA A 139 15.46 14.30 -6.65
C ALA A 139 15.34 13.54 -5.32
N THR A 140 14.12 13.15 -4.91
CA THR A 140 13.85 12.63 -3.56
C THR A 140 13.22 11.25 -3.57
N LEU A 141 11.92 11.15 -3.87
CA LEU A 141 11.13 9.92 -3.71
C LEU A 141 11.25 8.98 -4.92
N LYS A 142 11.42 9.50 -6.14
CA LYS A 142 11.45 8.70 -7.38
C LYS A 142 12.46 7.55 -7.35
N PRO A 143 13.69 7.70 -6.82
CA PRO A 143 14.64 6.59 -6.72
C PRO A 143 14.19 5.46 -5.79
N HIS A 144 13.31 5.77 -4.84
CA HIS A 144 12.84 4.85 -3.80
C HIS A 144 11.47 4.25 -4.10
N HIS A 145 10.68 4.89 -4.98
CA HIS A 145 9.39 4.36 -5.40
C HIS A 145 9.53 3.25 -6.44
N GLY A 146 8.84 2.16 -6.17
CA GLY A 146 8.58 1.09 -7.13
C GLY A 146 7.80 1.60 -8.34
N ILE A 147 7.67 0.75 -9.35
CA ILE A 147 7.02 1.13 -10.60
C ILE A 147 5.51 1.35 -10.45
N LEU A 148 4.89 0.83 -9.38
CA LEU A 148 3.47 1.03 -9.07
C LEU A 148 3.21 2.39 -8.40
N VAL A 149 4.11 2.82 -7.52
CA VAL A 149 3.97 4.09 -6.77
C VAL A 149 4.34 5.29 -7.65
N LYS A 150 5.26 5.09 -8.62
CA LYS A 150 5.71 6.14 -9.54
C LYS A 150 4.58 6.80 -10.34
N PRO A 151 3.68 6.06 -11.03
CA PRO A 151 2.52 6.62 -11.72
C PRO A 151 1.56 7.34 -10.77
N VAL A 152 1.29 6.80 -9.58
CA VAL A 152 0.40 7.43 -8.58
C VAL A 152 0.91 8.81 -8.20
N PHE A 153 2.19 8.93 -7.84
CA PHE A 153 2.81 10.22 -7.54
C PHE A 153 2.89 11.12 -8.78
N SER A 154 3.17 10.56 -9.96
CA SER A 154 3.17 11.32 -11.22
C SER A 154 1.81 11.95 -11.55
N ALA A 155 0.73 11.19 -11.31
CA ALA A 155 -0.64 11.66 -11.44
C ALA A 155 -0.96 12.74 -10.40
N ALA A 156 -0.60 12.51 -9.12
CA ALA A 156 -0.78 13.50 -8.05
C ALA A 156 -0.12 14.84 -8.39
N MET A 157 1.13 14.82 -8.86
CA MET A 157 1.84 16.04 -9.26
C MET A 157 1.25 16.69 -10.50
N SER A 158 0.74 15.90 -11.45
CA SER A 158 0.07 16.45 -12.64
C SER A 158 -1.28 17.09 -12.31
N ALA A 159 -1.87 16.70 -11.19
CA ALA A 159 -3.08 17.29 -10.64
C ALA A 159 -2.81 18.42 -9.63
N CYS A 160 -1.57 18.91 -9.51
CA CYS A 160 -1.30 20.15 -8.77
C CYS A 160 -2.19 21.29 -9.31
N PRO A 161 -2.76 22.13 -8.45
CA PRO A 161 -3.45 23.34 -8.87
C PRO A 161 -2.48 24.28 -9.57
N TYR A 162 -3.01 25.21 -10.35
CA TYR A 162 -2.20 26.33 -10.80
C TYR A 162 -1.67 27.11 -9.61
N ARG A 163 -0.45 27.61 -9.77
CA ARG A 163 0.22 28.44 -8.76
C ARG A 163 -0.69 29.55 -8.22
N LYS A 164 -1.37 30.26 -9.14
CA LYS A 164 -2.28 31.37 -8.83
C LYS A 164 -3.49 30.97 -7.97
N ASP A 165 -3.87 29.69 -7.97
CA ASP A 165 -5.01 29.17 -7.22
C ASP A 165 -4.55 28.56 -5.88
N PHE A 166 -3.29 28.18 -5.77
CA PHE A 166 -2.71 27.59 -4.55
C PHE A 166 -2.39 28.64 -3.49
N TYR A 167 -1.57 29.65 -3.81
CA TYR A 167 -1.10 30.60 -2.79
C TYR A 167 -2.23 31.41 -2.12
N PRO A 168 -3.33 31.79 -2.79
CA PRO A 168 -4.46 32.41 -2.11
C PRO A 168 -5.15 31.51 -1.09
N LYS A 169 -5.06 30.17 -1.22
CA LYS A 169 -5.58 29.23 -0.21
C LYS A 169 -4.73 29.22 1.06
N LEU A 170 -3.48 29.71 0.98
CA LEU A 170 -2.59 29.79 2.13
C LEU A 170 -2.82 31.05 2.96
N GLY A 171 -3.58 32.03 2.46
CA GLY A 171 -3.88 33.27 3.16
C GLY A 171 -4.14 34.43 2.19
N ALA A 172 -4.90 35.42 2.62
CA ALA A 172 -5.25 36.57 1.77
C ALA A 172 -4.06 37.50 1.53
N ASP A 173 -3.22 37.72 2.55
CA ASP A 173 -2.00 38.54 2.44
C ASP A 173 -0.85 37.69 1.88
N GLN A 174 -0.56 37.87 0.60
CA GLN A 174 0.47 37.10 -0.11
C GLN A 174 1.89 37.44 0.33
N ASN A 175 2.14 38.63 0.90
CA ASN A 175 3.44 38.97 1.46
C ASN A 175 3.64 38.21 2.77
N ALA A 176 2.65 38.22 3.66
CA ALA A 176 2.68 37.46 4.90
C ALA A 176 2.86 35.95 4.64
N VAL A 177 2.09 35.39 3.70
CA VAL A 177 2.23 33.98 3.27
C VAL A 177 3.65 33.69 2.79
N THR A 178 4.24 34.57 1.96
CA THR A 178 5.58 34.37 1.40
C THR A 178 6.66 34.41 2.49
N GLU A 179 6.61 35.38 3.39
CA GLU A 179 7.58 35.53 4.48
C GLU A 179 7.52 34.38 5.48
N GLU A 180 6.30 33.98 5.88
CA GLU A 180 6.09 32.87 6.79
C GLU A 180 6.49 31.53 6.18
N LEU A 181 6.10 31.27 4.92
CA LEU A 181 6.47 30.05 4.21
C LEU A 181 8.00 29.93 4.00
N ARG A 182 8.71 31.04 3.73
CA ARG A 182 10.19 31.02 3.68
C ARG A 182 10.80 30.60 5.01
N THR A 183 10.30 31.19 6.10
CA THR A 183 10.79 30.90 7.45
C THR A 183 10.52 29.44 7.83
N TYR A 184 9.32 28.95 7.54
CA TYR A 184 8.91 27.57 7.75
C TYR A 184 9.76 26.57 6.97
N LEU A 185 9.96 26.81 5.67
CA LEU A 185 10.74 25.91 4.81
C LEU A 185 12.22 25.86 5.19
N ALA A 186 12.81 26.99 5.62
CA ALA A 186 14.18 27.00 6.12
C ALA A 186 14.34 26.15 7.41
N ALA A 187 13.35 26.18 8.31
CA ALA A 187 13.36 25.34 9.51
C ALA A 187 13.17 23.85 9.15
N LEU A 188 12.24 23.54 8.24
CA LEU A 188 12.03 22.18 7.73
C LEU A 188 13.30 21.63 7.05
N GLU A 189 13.93 22.41 6.18
CA GLU A 189 15.18 22.03 5.50
C GLU A 189 16.28 21.69 6.51
N LYS A 190 16.45 22.51 7.55
CA LYS A 190 17.42 22.25 8.63
C LYS A 190 17.14 20.92 9.33
N ILE A 191 15.89 20.64 9.69
CA ILE A 191 15.50 19.40 10.38
C ILE A 191 15.71 18.18 9.47
N VAL A 192 15.29 18.27 8.21
CA VAL A 192 15.49 17.22 7.19
C VAL A 192 16.99 16.94 7.02
N ALA A 193 17.83 17.98 6.94
CA ALA A 193 19.27 17.81 6.81
C ALA A 193 19.90 17.10 8.03
N ILE A 194 19.49 17.44 9.25
CA ILE A 194 19.93 16.76 10.47
C ILE A 194 19.54 15.28 10.42
N LEU A 195 18.29 14.97 10.09
CA LEU A 195 17.78 13.60 10.07
C LEU A 195 18.40 12.75 8.96
N LYS A 196 18.60 13.30 7.75
CA LYS A 196 19.32 12.60 6.68
C LYS A 196 20.75 12.29 7.11
N GLY A 197 21.46 13.27 7.69
CA GLY A 197 22.81 13.08 8.23
C GLY A 197 22.87 12.04 9.35
N PHE A 198 21.83 11.92 10.17
CA PHE A 198 21.70 10.85 11.16
C PHE A 198 21.42 9.48 10.51
N GLN A 199 20.47 9.40 9.57
CA GLN A 199 20.09 8.15 8.86
C GLN A 199 21.23 7.56 8.02
N ASP A 200 22.19 8.38 7.59
CA ASP A 200 23.36 7.90 6.87
C ASP A 200 24.39 7.18 7.76
N ARG A 201 24.32 7.37 9.08
CA ARG A 201 25.22 6.74 10.07
C ARG A 201 24.97 5.24 10.16
N LYS A 202 26.02 4.48 10.47
CA LYS A 202 25.95 3.02 10.53
C LYS A 202 24.99 2.55 11.63
N GLU A 203 25.00 3.20 12.78
CA GLU A 203 24.14 2.85 13.91
C GLU A 203 22.65 3.15 13.69
N ALA A 204 22.30 3.99 12.70
CA ALA A 204 20.92 4.36 12.38
C ALA A 204 20.32 3.56 11.21
N LYS A 205 21.10 2.66 10.59
CA LYS A 205 20.66 1.86 9.44
C LYS A 205 20.02 0.56 9.88
N CYS A 206 18.87 0.26 9.28
CA CYS A 206 18.21 -1.03 9.40
C CYS A 206 19.05 -2.11 8.68
N PHE A 207 19.82 -2.88 9.46
CA PHE A 207 20.79 -3.91 9.05
C PHE A 207 22.02 -3.42 8.26
N PRO A 208 23.21 -4.05 8.43
CA PRO A 208 24.44 -3.59 7.81
C PRO A 208 24.30 -3.68 6.29
N ALA A 209 24.81 -2.65 5.60
CA ALA A 209 24.88 -2.58 4.14
C ALA A 209 25.08 -3.97 3.53
N MET A 210 24.06 -4.47 2.84
CA MET A 210 24.14 -5.65 2.01
C MET A 210 25.25 -5.37 1.00
N ALA A 211 26.42 -5.93 1.27
CA ALA A 211 27.57 -5.84 0.38
C ALA A 211 27.10 -6.29 -1.00
N ILE A 212 27.34 -5.43 -1.98
CA ILE A 212 27.13 -5.68 -3.40
C ILE A 212 27.86 -6.99 -3.72
N ILE A 213 27.14 -8.11 -3.80
CA ILE A 213 27.66 -9.34 -4.37
C ILE A 213 27.61 -9.12 -5.88
N THR A 214 28.69 -8.56 -6.41
CA THR A 214 28.99 -8.60 -7.83
C THR A 214 29.19 -10.07 -8.20
N THR A 215 28.18 -10.67 -8.84
CA THR A 215 28.23 -12.04 -9.34
C THR A 215 29.30 -12.15 -10.42
N LEU A 216 30.50 -12.59 -10.03
CA LEU A 216 31.52 -13.06 -10.95
C LEU A 216 31.15 -14.49 -11.38
N ILE A 217 30.83 -14.61 -12.66
CA ILE A 217 30.76 -15.86 -13.39
C ILE A 217 32.14 -16.54 -13.30
N ALA A 218 32.19 -17.72 -12.68
CA ALA A 218 33.33 -18.62 -12.80
C ALA A 218 32.82 -20.05 -13.02
N ILE A 219 32.99 -20.51 -14.26
CA ILE A 219 32.84 -21.89 -14.68
C ILE A 219 33.90 -22.73 -13.96
N GLY A 220 33.47 -23.79 -13.27
CA GLY A 220 34.37 -24.75 -12.63
C GLY A 220 33.69 -26.11 -12.52
N ALA A 221 34.12 -27.03 -13.37
CA ALA A 221 33.55 -28.36 -13.51
C ALA A 221 34.19 -29.38 -12.54
N VAL A 222 33.36 -30.34 -12.12
CA VAL A 222 33.65 -31.71 -11.64
C VAL A 222 34.37 -31.90 -10.29
N SER A 223 33.66 -32.56 -9.37
CA SER A 223 34.18 -33.68 -8.58
C SER A 223 33.01 -34.57 -8.14
N LEU A 224 32.98 -35.81 -8.62
CA LEU A 224 32.01 -36.83 -8.22
C LEU A 224 32.31 -37.32 -6.80
N ALA A 225 31.32 -37.27 -5.92
CA ALA A 225 31.25 -38.14 -4.75
C ALA A 225 29.94 -38.93 -4.83
N SER A 226 30.05 -40.22 -5.06
CA SER A 226 28.95 -41.18 -5.10
C SER A 226 28.38 -41.36 -3.70
N ALA A 227 27.21 -40.76 -3.44
CA ALA A 227 26.36 -41.10 -2.31
C ALA A 227 25.26 -42.05 -2.81
N THR A 228 25.18 -43.23 -2.23
CA THR A 228 24.08 -44.18 -2.45
C THR A 228 22.77 -43.56 -1.95
N PRO A 229 21.72 -43.43 -2.79
CA PRO A 229 20.44 -42.93 -2.32
C PRO A 229 19.79 -44.00 -1.44
N LEU A 230 19.41 -43.61 -0.22
CA LEU A 230 18.37 -44.29 0.52
C LEU A 230 17.08 -44.16 -0.27
N GLU A 231 16.48 -45.27 -0.70
CA GLU A 231 15.12 -45.31 -1.24
C GLU A 231 14.12 -44.95 -0.13
N GLY A 232 14.03 -43.66 0.18
CA GLY A 232 12.79 -43.10 0.71
C GLY A 232 11.78 -43.16 -0.42
N ARG A 233 10.56 -43.67 -0.15
CA ARG A 233 9.42 -43.49 -1.04
C ARG A 233 9.34 -42.02 -1.43
N GLN A 234 9.72 -41.69 -2.65
CA GLN A 234 9.54 -40.36 -3.21
C GLN A 234 8.03 -40.22 -3.42
N ILE A 235 7.33 -39.57 -2.50
CA ILE A 235 6.00 -39.04 -2.79
C ILE A 235 6.27 -38.02 -3.90
N ILE A 236 5.80 -38.32 -5.11
CA ILE A 236 5.85 -37.38 -6.23
C ILE A 236 4.58 -36.55 -6.06
N PRO A 237 4.69 -35.28 -5.65
CA PRO A 237 3.51 -34.45 -5.50
C PRO A 237 2.77 -34.34 -6.84
N HIS A 238 1.45 -34.53 -6.81
CA HIS A 238 0.61 -34.46 -8.00
C HIS A 238 -0.20 -33.17 -7.92
N TYR A 239 0.07 -32.23 -8.83
CA TYR A 239 -0.55 -30.91 -8.83
C TYR A 239 -1.29 -30.65 -10.14
N PRO A 240 -2.36 -29.84 -10.13
CA PRO A 240 -3.12 -29.57 -11.33
C PRO A 240 -2.26 -28.84 -12.36
N PRO A 241 -2.41 -29.16 -13.67
CA PRO A 241 -1.71 -28.47 -14.72
C PRO A 241 -2.08 -26.98 -14.68
N ASN A 242 -1.07 -26.12 -14.76
CA ASN A 242 -1.22 -24.67 -14.81
C ASN A 242 -0.64 -24.13 -16.12
N SER A 243 -1.09 -22.94 -16.48
CA SER A 243 -0.68 -22.19 -17.65
C SER A 243 -0.23 -20.79 -17.25
N LEU A 244 0.10 -19.96 -18.24
CA LEU A 244 0.48 -18.57 -18.05
C LEU A 244 -0.45 -17.69 -18.90
N ALA A 245 -1.03 -16.68 -18.26
CA ALA A 245 -1.88 -15.72 -18.94
C ALA A 245 -1.66 -14.31 -18.41
N THR A 246 -1.91 -13.30 -19.26
CA THR A 246 -1.84 -11.89 -18.86
C THR A 246 -3.10 -11.43 -18.16
N GLY A 247 -4.26 -12.02 -18.50
CA GLY A 247 -5.53 -11.83 -17.82
C GLY A 247 -5.89 -13.06 -17.01
N ILE A 248 -6.64 -12.87 -15.94
CA ILE A 248 -7.21 -13.94 -15.13
C ILE A 248 -8.63 -13.58 -14.68
N ARG A 249 -9.49 -14.59 -14.56
CA ARG A 249 -10.71 -14.51 -13.76
C ARG A 249 -10.43 -15.11 -12.39
N LEU A 250 -11.08 -14.60 -11.35
CA LEU A 250 -10.97 -15.15 -10.00
C LEU A 250 -12.22 -15.95 -9.67
N VAL A 251 -12.11 -17.27 -9.66
CA VAL A 251 -13.20 -18.22 -9.47
C VAL A 251 -13.24 -18.64 -8.01
N ALA A 252 -14.40 -18.51 -7.36
CA ALA A 252 -14.61 -18.94 -6.00
C ALA A 252 -14.63 -20.47 -5.93
N ASN A 253 -13.81 -21.01 -5.02
CA ASN A 253 -13.89 -22.40 -4.60
C ASN A 253 -14.29 -22.45 -3.13
N VAL A 254 -15.40 -23.11 -2.83
CA VAL A 254 -15.90 -23.25 -1.47
C VAL A 254 -15.05 -24.28 -0.72
N THR A 255 -14.43 -23.83 0.36
CA THR A 255 -13.44 -24.63 1.11
C THR A 255 -14.06 -25.48 2.22
N ASP A 256 -15.26 -25.11 2.68
CA ASP A 256 -16.05 -25.91 3.62
C ASP A 256 -17.46 -26.14 3.04
N PRO A 257 -17.71 -27.33 2.47
CA PRO A 257 -19.02 -27.69 1.94
C PRO A 257 -20.14 -27.70 2.99
N ALA A 258 -19.82 -27.79 4.28
CA ALA A 258 -20.82 -27.78 5.35
C ALA A 258 -21.42 -26.38 5.58
N THR A 259 -20.69 -25.33 5.22
CA THR A 259 -21.13 -23.93 5.34
C THR A 259 -21.55 -23.31 4.01
N ASP A 260 -21.57 -24.08 2.93
CA ASP A 260 -21.90 -23.56 1.60
C ASP A 260 -23.29 -22.92 1.54
N LEU A 261 -23.41 -21.90 0.69
CA LEU A 261 -24.63 -21.14 0.50
C LEU A 261 -25.62 -21.91 -0.37
N THR A 262 -26.89 -21.48 -0.34
CA THR A 262 -27.93 -22.03 -1.22
C THR A 262 -28.59 -20.89 -2.00
N PRO A 263 -28.38 -20.77 -3.32
CA PRO A 263 -27.57 -21.65 -4.18
C PRO A 263 -26.07 -21.56 -3.85
N SER A 264 -25.33 -22.64 -4.16
CA SER A 264 -23.88 -22.68 -3.99
C SER A 264 -23.21 -21.57 -4.81
N VAL A 265 -22.19 -20.97 -4.22
CA VAL A 265 -21.33 -19.96 -4.86
C VAL A 265 -20.03 -20.56 -5.39
N ASP A 266 -19.85 -21.88 -5.27
CA ASP A 266 -18.72 -22.59 -5.87
C ASP A 266 -18.75 -22.43 -7.40
N GLY A 267 -17.61 -22.11 -7.99
CA GLY A 267 -17.47 -21.81 -9.41
C GLY A 267 -17.94 -20.40 -9.83
N TRP A 268 -18.45 -19.57 -8.92
CA TRP A 268 -18.85 -18.20 -9.26
C TRP A 268 -17.63 -17.30 -9.37
N GLU A 269 -17.71 -16.27 -10.21
CA GLU A 269 -16.57 -15.39 -10.50
C GLU A 269 -16.62 -14.10 -9.69
N LEU A 270 -15.44 -13.58 -9.32
CA LEU A 270 -15.31 -12.30 -8.64
C LEU A 270 -15.67 -11.15 -9.59
N GLN A 271 -16.52 -10.26 -9.10
CA GLN A 271 -17.03 -9.09 -9.80
C GLN A 271 -17.07 -7.89 -8.85
N GLY A 272 -17.07 -6.68 -9.41
CA GLY A 272 -17.27 -5.43 -8.66
C GLY A 272 -18.60 -4.79 -9.03
N ILE A 273 -19.44 -4.49 -8.03
CA ILE A 273 -20.69 -3.74 -8.20
C ILE A 273 -20.53 -2.30 -7.73
N HIS A 274 -21.07 -1.35 -8.49
CA HIS A 274 -20.86 0.06 -8.24
C HIS A 274 -21.57 0.56 -6.98
N THR A 275 -20.81 1.10 -6.03
CA THR A 275 -21.34 1.68 -4.78
C THR A 275 -21.07 3.18 -4.66
N GLY A 276 -20.26 3.74 -5.55
CA GLY A 276 -20.01 5.16 -5.63
C GLY A 276 -18.97 5.53 -6.69
N ALA A 277 -18.70 6.82 -6.87
CA ALA A 277 -17.74 7.29 -7.87
C ALA A 277 -16.33 6.72 -7.61
N GLY A 278 -15.90 5.78 -8.44
CA GLY A 278 -14.63 5.07 -8.28
C GLY A 278 -14.62 4.02 -7.17
N LEU A 279 -15.79 3.70 -6.60
CA LEU A 279 -15.97 2.72 -5.54
C LEU A 279 -16.86 1.57 -6.00
N ASN A 280 -16.40 0.33 -5.81
CA ASN A 280 -17.20 -0.87 -5.98
C ASN A 280 -17.00 -1.82 -4.81
N ASP A 281 -18.09 -2.45 -4.39
CA ASP A 281 -18.05 -3.58 -3.46
C ASP A 281 -17.71 -4.86 -4.25
N ALA A 282 -16.92 -5.77 -3.67
CA ALA A 282 -16.60 -7.05 -4.29
C ALA A 282 -17.75 -8.04 -4.05
N VAL A 283 -18.18 -8.72 -5.11
CA VAL A 283 -19.26 -9.72 -5.08
C VAL A 283 -18.91 -10.93 -5.94
N LEU A 284 -19.60 -12.03 -5.71
CA LEU A 284 -19.60 -13.19 -6.59
C LEU A 284 -20.78 -13.12 -7.57
N THR A 285 -20.53 -13.52 -8.82
CA THR A 285 -21.55 -13.64 -9.86
C THR A 285 -21.50 -15.03 -10.50
N SER A 286 -22.66 -15.60 -10.80
CA SER A 286 -22.76 -16.86 -11.56
C SER A 286 -22.54 -16.68 -13.07
N GLY A 287 -22.40 -15.43 -13.53
CA GLY A 287 -22.02 -15.10 -14.91
C GLY A 287 -20.53 -14.74 -15.00
N SER A 288 -20.14 -14.07 -16.08
CA SER A 288 -18.76 -13.61 -16.23
C SER A 288 -18.45 -12.46 -15.28
N GLY A 289 -17.46 -12.67 -14.43
CA GLY A 289 -16.85 -11.70 -13.54
C GLY A 289 -15.87 -10.79 -14.27
N ARG A 290 -15.07 -10.07 -13.49
CA ARG A 290 -14.04 -9.17 -14.02
C ARG A 290 -12.80 -9.95 -14.43
N ILE A 291 -12.17 -9.47 -15.49
CA ILE A 291 -10.80 -9.86 -15.83
C ILE A 291 -9.87 -9.00 -14.98
N PHE A 292 -9.02 -9.66 -14.22
CA PHE A 292 -7.94 -9.07 -13.45
C PHE A 292 -6.60 -9.39 -14.11
N TYR A 293 -5.56 -8.67 -13.71
CA TYR A 293 -4.19 -8.97 -14.08
C TYR A 293 -3.25 -8.63 -12.95
N HIS A 294 -2.15 -9.38 -12.87
CA HIS A 294 -1.10 -9.10 -11.92
C HIS A 294 -0.20 -8.00 -12.49
N ASN A 295 -0.28 -6.82 -11.90
CA ASN A 295 0.50 -5.67 -12.30
C ASN A 295 1.72 -5.52 -11.39
N GLY A 296 2.92 -5.59 -11.97
CA GLY A 296 4.17 -5.43 -11.25
C GLY A 296 5.36 -6.09 -11.96
N THR A 297 6.57 -5.74 -11.55
CA THR A 297 7.78 -6.44 -12.00
C THR A 297 7.83 -7.86 -11.45
N ALA A 298 8.60 -8.74 -12.09
CA ALA A 298 8.84 -10.09 -11.57
C ALA A 298 9.37 -10.11 -10.12
N ALA A 299 10.12 -9.07 -9.71
CA ALA A 299 10.61 -8.93 -8.34
C ALA A 299 9.50 -8.54 -7.37
N GLU A 300 8.69 -7.53 -7.70
CA GLU A 300 7.56 -7.10 -6.87
C GLU A 300 6.55 -8.23 -6.69
N ILE A 301 6.20 -8.92 -7.78
CA ILE A 301 5.32 -10.09 -7.75
C ILE A 301 5.87 -11.19 -6.84
N ARG A 302 7.18 -11.50 -6.96
CA ARG A 302 7.83 -12.51 -6.13
C ARG A 302 7.78 -12.21 -4.63
N PHE A 303 7.73 -10.93 -4.26
CA PHE A 303 7.69 -10.50 -2.86
C PHE A 303 6.30 -10.00 -2.43
N ALA A 304 5.23 -10.38 -3.15
CA ALA A 304 3.84 -9.97 -2.87
C ALA A 304 3.65 -8.44 -2.78
N GLN A 305 4.48 -7.69 -3.52
CA GLN A 305 4.42 -6.23 -3.67
C GLN A 305 3.79 -5.81 -5.01
N GLY A 306 3.43 -6.77 -5.85
CA GLY A 306 2.57 -6.54 -7.03
C GLY A 306 1.11 -6.30 -6.62
N SER A 307 0.30 -5.88 -7.60
CA SER A 307 -1.12 -5.59 -7.39
C SER A 307 -1.99 -6.45 -8.30
N ILE A 308 -3.14 -6.91 -7.80
CA ILE A 308 -4.19 -7.51 -8.62
C ILE A 308 -5.19 -6.41 -9.00
N VAL A 309 -5.25 -6.09 -10.28
CA VAL A 309 -6.01 -4.96 -10.81
C VAL A 309 -6.89 -5.38 -11.99
N SER A 310 -7.99 -4.67 -12.20
CA SER A 310 -8.90 -4.83 -13.33
C SER A 310 -9.11 -3.49 -14.02
N ASP A 311 -9.33 -3.50 -15.33
CA ASP A 311 -9.64 -2.28 -16.07
C ASP A 311 -11.13 -1.96 -15.96
N GLY A 312 -11.46 -0.78 -15.43
CA GLY A 312 -12.85 -0.37 -15.22
C GLY A 312 -13.11 1.09 -15.57
N GLY A 313 -14.37 1.43 -15.82
CA GLY A 313 -14.78 2.81 -16.12
C GLY A 313 -14.61 3.22 -17.59
N SER A 314 -14.87 4.50 -17.88
CA SER A 314 -14.77 5.07 -19.23
C SER A 314 -14.24 6.51 -19.14
N PRO A 315 -12.97 6.78 -19.54
CA PRO A 315 -11.98 5.83 -20.06
C PRO A 315 -11.55 4.80 -18.99
N PRO A 316 -10.93 3.66 -19.35
CA PRO A 316 -10.46 2.67 -18.39
C PRO A 316 -9.46 3.24 -17.36
N PHE A 317 -9.73 2.97 -16.09
CA PHE A 317 -8.88 3.21 -14.93
C PHE A 317 -8.49 1.87 -14.30
N PRO A 318 -7.34 1.79 -13.60
CA PRO A 318 -7.01 0.61 -12.81
C PRO A 318 -7.91 0.54 -11.57
N TYR A 319 -8.56 -0.59 -11.37
CA TYR A 319 -9.33 -0.91 -10.18
C TYR A 319 -8.67 -2.07 -9.43
N GLY A 320 -8.08 -1.78 -8.28
CA GLY A 320 -7.40 -2.78 -7.45
C GLY A 320 -8.31 -3.38 -6.39
N ILE A 321 -7.97 -4.58 -5.94
CA ILE A 321 -8.64 -5.25 -4.82
C ILE A 321 -8.12 -4.67 -3.51
N TYR A 322 -9.01 -4.11 -2.70
CA TYR A 322 -8.71 -3.61 -1.36
C TYR A 322 -9.27 -4.58 -0.33
N VAL A 323 -8.50 -4.81 0.72
CA VAL A 323 -8.93 -5.55 1.92
C VAL A 323 -8.80 -4.58 3.10
N GLN A 324 -9.90 -4.35 3.79
CA GLN A 324 -9.99 -3.50 4.97
C GLN A 324 -9.14 -4.09 6.12
N ALA A 325 -8.54 -3.23 6.94
CA ALA A 325 -7.65 -3.66 8.03
C ALA A 325 -8.42 -4.32 9.19
N GLU A 326 -7.73 -5.15 9.98
CA GLU A 326 -8.32 -5.87 11.13
C GLU A 326 -8.95 -4.93 12.18
N ASP A 327 -8.46 -3.71 12.32
CA ASP A 327 -9.00 -2.69 13.24
C ASP A 327 -10.11 -1.81 12.63
N GLU A 328 -10.46 -2.06 11.38
CA GLU A 328 -11.54 -1.38 10.65
C GLU A 328 -12.65 -2.38 10.33
N PHE A 329 -13.86 -2.19 10.87
CA PHE A 329 -14.99 -3.09 10.66
C PHE A 329 -16.34 -2.37 10.86
N ASP A 330 -17.41 -2.92 10.29
CA ASP A 330 -18.78 -2.55 10.66
C ASP A 330 -19.11 -3.15 12.03
N SER A 331 -19.50 -2.32 12.98
CA SER A 331 -19.95 -2.78 14.31
C SER A 331 -21.10 -3.80 14.27
N THR A 332 -21.86 -3.85 13.18
CA THR A 332 -22.91 -4.84 12.92
C THR A 332 -22.32 -6.21 12.59
N TYR A 333 -21.18 -6.24 11.90
CA TYR A 333 -20.50 -7.44 11.42
C TYR A 333 -19.01 -7.40 11.77
N PRO A 334 -18.64 -7.46 13.06
CA PRO A 334 -17.27 -7.18 13.52
C PRO A 334 -16.23 -8.23 13.11
N ALA A 335 -16.66 -9.37 12.57
CA ALA A 335 -15.78 -10.42 12.03
C ALA A 335 -15.63 -10.32 10.49
N GLU A 336 -16.35 -9.40 9.85
CA GLU A 336 -16.30 -9.15 8.41
C GLU A 336 -15.52 -7.86 8.14
N HIS A 337 -14.53 -7.96 7.26
CA HIS A 337 -13.78 -6.82 6.76
C HIS A 337 -14.06 -6.66 5.28
N ASP A 338 -14.35 -5.43 4.87
CA ASP A 338 -14.74 -5.11 3.51
C ASP A 338 -13.63 -5.52 2.52
N VAL A 339 -14.07 -6.13 1.42
CA VAL A 339 -13.24 -6.36 0.24
C VAL A 339 -13.87 -5.57 -0.89
N ASP A 340 -13.12 -4.61 -1.41
CA ASP A 340 -13.61 -3.70 -2.43
C ASP A 340 -12.79 -3.83 -3.72
N ILE A 341 -13.38 -3.41 -4.84
CA ILE A 341 -12.69 -3.28 -6.12
C ILE A 341 -12.79 -1.81 -6.51
N ASN A 342 -11.90 -0.98 -5.98
CA ASN A 342 -11.95 0.48 -6.10
C ASN A 342 -10.86 1.00 -7.06
N VAL A 343 -11.00 2.25 -7.53
CA VAL A 343 -9.95 2.90 -8.33
C VAL A 343 -8.64 2.93 -7.55
N GLY A 344 -7.54 2.57 -8.22
CA GLY A 344 -6.19 2.56 -7.67
C GLY A 344 -5.55 1.16 -7.70
N SER A 345 -4.47 0.99 -6.94
CA SER A 345 -3.62 -0.20 -6.99
C SER A 345 -4.07 -1.35 -6.08
N GLY A 346 -5.07 -1.14 -5.22
CA GLY A 346 -5.48 -2.14 -4.23
C GLY A 346 -4.52 -2.21 -3.02
N THR A 347 -4.78 -3.16 -2.14
CA THR A 347 -3.98 -3.39 -0.92
C THR A 347 -2.74 -4.24 -1.23
N ILE A 348 -1.57 -3.79 -0.82
CA ILE A 348 -0.31 -4.55 -0.94
C ILE A 348 -0.41 -5.84 -0.13
N GLY A 349 0.02 -6.97 -0.71
CA GLY A 349 -0.13 -8.30 -0.12
C GLY A 349 -1.36 -9.06 -0.63
N VAL A 350 -2.31 -8.36 -1.28
CA VAL A 350 -3.29 -9.01 -2.15
C VAL A 350 -2.59 -9.37 -3.46
N SER A 351 -2.25 -10.64 -3.61
CA SER A 351 -1.43 -11.13 -4.71
C SER A 351 -1.87 -12.54 -5.10
N LEU A 352 -1.24 -13.12 -6.12
CA LEU A 352 -1.38 -14.55 -6.37
C LEU A 352 -0.26 -15.27 -5.64
N LEU A 353 -0.61 -16.24 -4.83
CA LEU A 353 0.39 -17.00 -4.10
C LEU A 353 1.35 -17.65 -5.09
N ALA A 354 2.64 -17.45 -4.89
CA ALA A 354 3.71 -18.06 -5.66
C ALA A 354 4.64 -18.85 -4.73
N PHE A 355 5.40 -19.78 -5.31
CA PHE A 355 6.43 -20.63 -4.70
C PHE A 355 6.83 -20.25 -3.24
N PRO A 356 6.76 -21.18 -2.27
CA PRO A 356 6.86 -22.63 -2.47
C PRO A 356 5.53 -23.38 -2.63
N GLU A 357 4.37 -22.73 -2.49
CA GLU A 357 3.12 -23.50 -2.59
C GLU A 357 2.80 -23.93 -4.01
N PRO A 358 2.18 -25.12 -4.13
CA PRO A 358 1.88 -25.71 -5.43
C PRO A 358 0.55 -25.24 -6.02
N TYR A 359 -0.31 -24.61 -5.21
CA TYR A 359 -1.61 -24.09 -5.63
C TYR A 359 -1.55 -22.58 -5.81
N PHE A 360 -2.18 -22.09 -6.87
CA PHE A 360 -2.28 -20.66 -7.17
C PHE A 360 -3.66 -20.17 -6.73
N TYR A 361 -3.70 -19.17 -5.87
CA TYR A 361 -4.92 -18.53 -5.41
C TYR A 361 -4.63 -17.10 -4.95
N LEU A 362 -5.66 -16.29 -4.84
CA LEU A 362 -5.58 -14.93 -4.33
C LEU A 362 -5.27 -14.94 -2.83
N THR A 363 -4.16 -14.31 -2.45
CA THR A 363 -3.78 -14.08 -1.06
C THR A 363 -4.31 -12.76 -0.56
N ALA A 364 -4.27 -12.58 0.76
CA ALA A 364 -4.49 -11.30 1.43
C ALA A 364 -3.24 -10.91 2.24
N PRO A 365 -3.13 -9.66 2.70
CA PRO A 365 -1.94 -9.14 3.39
C PRO A 365 -1.66 -9.77 4.76
N ALA A 366 -2.62 -10.51 5.30
CA ALA A 366 -2.59 -11.05 6.65
C ALA A 366 -3.22 -12.44 6.70
N GLN A 367 -3.06 -13.11 7.85
CA GLN A 367 -3.62 -14.43 8.07
C GLN A 367 -5.14 -14.35 8.25
N GLY A 368 -5.87 -15.09 7.40
CA GLY A 368 -7.32 -15.07 7.35
C GLY A 368 -7.83 -15.81 6.12
N THR A 369 -9.11 -15.63 5.79
CA THR A 369 -9.72 -16.20 4.59
C THR A 369 -10.70 -15.25 3.95
N PHE A 370 -10.84 -15.35 2.63
CA PHE A 370 -11.98 -14.77 1.97
C PHE A 370 -13.23 -15.56 2.34
N VAL A 371 -14.34 -14.85 2.50
CA VAL A 371 -15.66 -15.41 2.78
C VAL A 371 -16.68 -14.79 1.83
N ALA A 372 -17.68 -15.58 1.42
CA ALA A 372 -18.83 -15.09 0.70
C ALA A 372 -20.02 -14.97 1.66
N CYS A 373 -20.62 -13.79 1.72
CA CYS A 373 -21.68 -13.45 2.66
C CYS A 373 -22.89 -12.86 1.90
N PRO A 374 -24.10 -13.39 2.03
CA PRO A 374 -25.29 -12.71 1.53
C PRO A 374 -25.54 -11.44 2.34
N ARG A 375 -25.39 -10.26 1.73
CA ARG A 375 -25.61 -8.96 2.40
C ARG A 375 -26.44 -8.04 1.52
N THR A 376 -27.29 -7.24 2.15
CA THR A 376 -28.01 -6.16 1.44
C THR A 376 -27.05 -5.01 1.18
N VAL A 377 -26.81 -4.70 -0.10
CA VAL A 377 -25.94 -3.59 -0.49
C VAL A 377 -26.80 -2.32 -0.58
N PRO A 378 -26.61 -1.32 0.30
CA PRO A 378 -27.54 -0.19 0.43
C PRO A 378 -27.74 0.62 -0.85
N TYR A 379 -26.69 0.74 -1.67
CA TYR A 379 -26.74 1.45 -2.95
C TYR A 379 -27.81 0.90 -3.91
N TYR A 380 -27.96 -0.42 -3.93
CA TYR A 380 -28.92 -1.12 -4.78
C TYR A 380 -30.22 -1.48 -4.05
N ASN A 381 -30.20 -1.41 -2.72
CA ASN A 381 -31.27 -1.91 -1.85
C ASN A 381 -31.68 -3.34 -2.24
N ALA A 382 -30.68 -4.18 -2.49
CA ALA A 382 -30.82 -5.56 -2.92
C ALA A 382 -29.72 -6.43 -2.30
N GLU A 383 -29.99 -7.72 -2.17
CA GLU A 383 -29.04 -8.69 -1.64
C GLU A 383 -28.04 -9.14 -2.71
N TYR A 384 -26.77 -9.23 -2.33
CA TYR A 384 -25.69 -9.77 -3.13
C TYR A 384 -24.87 -10.74 -2.30
N ASN A 385 -24.22 -11.71 -2.95
CA ASN A 385 -23.15 -12.51 -2.33
C ASN A 385 -21.87 -11.68 -2.34
N VAL A 386 -21.70 -10.85 -1.31
CA VAL A 386 -20.52 -10.00 -1.17
C VAL A 386 -19.32 -10.83 -0.73
N VAL A 387 -18.14 -10.44 -1.19
CA VAL A 387 -16.87 -11.04 -0.75
C VAL A 387 -16.32 -10.20 0.39
N ARG A 388 -15.99 -10.84 1.50
CA ARG A 388 -15.37 -10.21 2.68
C ARG A 388 -14.10 -10.95 3.03
N PHE A 389 -13.29 -10.34 3.89
CA PHE A 389 -12.14 -11.00 4.49
C PHE A 389 -12.41 -11.20 5.97
N ALA A 390 -12.12 -12.40 6.47
CA ALA A 390 -12.23 -12.74 7.87
C ALA A 390 -10.83 -13.09 8.39
N TYR A 391 -10.31 -12.28 9.32
CA TYR A 391 -9.01 -12.51 9.94
C TYR A 391 -9.09 -13.72 10.89
N ASP A 392 -8.04 -14.54 10.90
CA ASP A 392 -7.96 -15.63 11.87
C ASP A 392 -7.75 -15.05 13.28
N THR A 393 -8.45 -15.60 14.27
CA THR A 393 -8.32 -15.14 15.66
C THR A 393 -7.33 -15.99 16.42
N PHE A 394 -6.44 -15.37 17.18
CA PHE A 394 -5.51 -16.10 18.05
C PHE A 394 -6.23 -16.65 19.28
N ASN A 395 -6.24 -17.97 19.43
CA ASN A 395 -6.75 -18.63 20.63
C ASN A 395 -5.61 -18.78 21.66
N PRO A 396 -5.69 -18.09 22.82
CA PRO A 396 -4.64 -18.12 23.83
C PRO A 396 -4.51 -19.47 24.55
N ASP A 397 -5.58 -20.27 24.58
CA ASP A 397 -5.60 -21.56 25.26
C ASP A 397 -4.92 -22.66 24.42
N THR A 398 -5.07 -22.60 23.10
CA THR A 398 -4.43 -23.53 22.16
C THR A 398 -3.11 -23.01 21.59
N ALA A 399 -2.83 -21.72 21.76
CA ALA A 399 -1.71 -21.00 21.15
C ALA A 399 -1.68 -21.14 19.61
N MET A 400 -2.85 -21.27 18.99
CA MET A 400 -3.02 -21.36 17.54
C MET A 400 -3.97 -20.29 17.03
N PHE A 401 -3.82 -19.94 15.75
CA PHE A 401 -4.81 -19.16 15.03
C PHE A 401 -5.96 -20.07 14.60
N GLU A 402 -7.18 -19.60 14.81
CA GLU A 402 -8.41 -20.30 14.48
C GLU A 402 -9.21 -19.50 13.45
N ARG A 403 -9.81 -20.20 12.49
CA ARG A 403 -10.66 -19.58 11.47
C ARG A 403 -11.87 -18.92 12.14
N ASN A 404 -12.11 -17.66 11.81
CA ASN A 404 -13.24 -16.89 12.33
C ASN A 404 -14.28 -16.65 11.22
N ILE A 405 -14.93 -17.71 10.74
CA ILE A 405 -15.93 -17.59 9.67
C ILE A 405 -17.21 -16.94 10.23
N PRO A 406 -17.66 -15.78 9.71
CA PRO A 406 -18.85 -15.11 10.22
C PRO A 406 -20.12 -15.92 9.99
N GLU A 407 -21.11 -15.73 10.86
CA GLU A 407 -22.40 -16.43 10.75
C GLU A 407 -23.11 -16.10 9.42
N GLY A 408 -23.60 -17.14 8.74
CA GLY A 408 -24.29 -17.00 7.46
C GLY A 408 -23.36 -16.74 6.27
N CYS A 409 -22.04 -16.87 6.44
CA CYS A 409 -21.06 -16.82 5.36
C CYS A 409 -20.43 -18.20 5.10
N THR A 410 -19.85 -18.37 3.92
CA THR A 410 -19.05 -19.56 3.58
C THR A 410 -17.62 -19.18 3.26
N ALA A 411 -16.65 -20.00 3.68
CA ALA A 411 -15.24 -19.77 3.40
C ALA A 411 -14.90 -20.13 1.95
N ILE A 412 -14.28 -19.19 1.24
CA ILE A 412 -13.91 -19.36 -0.17
C ILE A 412 -12.42 -19.13 -0.40
N THR A 413 -11.87 -19.83 -1.39
CA THR A 413 -10.59 -19.52 -2.02
C THR A 413 -10.86 -18.96 -3.41
N LEU A 414 -10.21 -17.85 -3.77
CA LEU A 414 -10.34 -17.27 -5.11
C LEU A 414 -9.20 -17.77 -6.00
N ILE A 415 -9.54 -18.60 -6.98
CA ILE A 415 -8.60 -19.34 -7.83
C ILE A 415 -8.47 -18.65 -9.19
N PRO A 416 -7.25 -18.35 -9.68
CA PRO A 416 -7.05 -17.71 -10.98
C PRO A 416 -7.31 -18.69 -12.12
N GLU A 417 -8.36 -18.44 -12.89
CA GLU A 417 -8.61 -19.05 -14.20
C GLU A 417 -8.00 -18.18 -15.30
N CYS A 418 -7.37 -18.79 -16.31
CA CYS A 418 -6.67 -18.08 -17.37
C CYS A 418 -7.63 -17.32 -18.28
N ASP A 419 -7.24 -16.09 -18.65
CA ASP A 419 -7.94 -15.29 -19.65
C ASP A 419 -6.98 -14.33 -20.38
N SER A 420 -7.49 -13.56 -21.33
CA SER A 420 -6.74 -12.58 -22.09
C SER A 420 -7.13 -11.16 -21.70
N LEU A 421 -6.12 -10.28 -21.55
CA LEU A 421 -6.36 -8.86 -21.47
C LEU A 421 -6.65 -8.27 -22.86
N ALA A 422 -7.72 -7.50 -22.95
CA ALA A 422 -8.03 -6.73 -24.15
C ALA A 422 -7.06 -5.54 -24.31
N GLU A 423 -6.82 -5.07 -25.53
CA GLU A 423 -6.03 -3.86 -25.74
C GLU A 423 -6.73 -2.62 -25.15
N LEU A 424 -5.93 -1.74 -24.53
CA LEU A 424 -6.44 -0.51 -23.94
C LEU A 424 -6.77 0.53 -25.02
N PRO A 425 -7.96 1.14 -25.00
CA PRO A 425 -8.29 2.23 -25.92
C PRO A 425 -7.43 3.47 -25.64
N GLU A 426 -7.28 4.34 -26.65
CA GLU A 426 -6.56 5.61 -26.50
C GLU A 426 -7.18 6.48 -25.40
N GLY A 427 -6.34 7.10 -24.57
CA GLY A 427 -6.79 7.89 -23.43
C GLY A 427 -7.13 7.06 -22.18
N SER A 428 -6.91 5.75 -22.19
CA SER A 428 -6.93 4.93 -20.98
C SER A 428 -5.92 5.43 -19.95
N LEU A 429 -6.34 5.41 -18.69
CA LEU A 429 -5.49 5.71 -17.53
C LEU A 429 -4.93 4.42 -16.90
N SER A 430 -5.53 3.28 -17.22
CA SER A 430 -4.90 1.96 -17.06
C SER A 430 -3.63 1.83 -17.91
N SER A 431 -2.74 0.93 -17.49
CA SER A 431 -1.56 0.52 -18.26
C SER A 431 -1.35 -0.99 -18.14
N HIS A 432 -1.04 -1.62 -19.28
CA HIS A 432 -0.65 -3.03 -19.36
C HIS A 432 0.86 -3.23 -19.51
N GLU A 433 1.66 -2.17 -19.41
CA GLU A 433 3.13 -2.23 -19.54
C GLU A 433 3.77 -3.27 -18.61
N PHE A 434 3.20 -3.45 -17.42
CA PHE A 434 3.66 -4.39 -16.41
C PHE A 434 2.62 -5.47 -16.07
N ALA A 435 1.67 -5.73 -16.98
CA ALA A 435 0.79 -6.88 -16.87
C ALA A 435 1.63 -8.16 -17.02
N ALA A 436 1.82 -8.88 -15.93
CA ALA A 436 2.66 -10.06 -15.89
C ALA A 436 1.92 -11.31 -16.38
N ASN A 437 2.67 -12.20 -17.02
CA ASN A 437 2.23 -13.57 -17.27
C ASN A 437 2.12 -14.29 -15.92
N SER A 438 0.89 -14.41 -15.44
CA SER A 438 0.56 -14.98 -14.14
C SER A 438 0.19 -16.44 -14.29
N LYS A 439 0.54 -17.23 -13.28
CA LYS A 439 0.10 -18.62 -13.23
C LYS A 439 -1.38 -18.70 -12.95
N CYS A 440 -2.06 -19.51 -13.74
CA CYS A 440 -3.50 -19.70 -13.68
C CYS A 440 -3.84 -21.12 -14.16
N TYR A 441 -5.09 -21.50 -13.99
CA TYR A 441 -5.65 -22.76 -14.48
C TYR A 441 -6.49 -22.51 -15.73
N GLU A 442 -6.41 -23.40 -16.72
CA GLU A 442 -7.15 -23.21 -17.99
C GLU A 442 -8.67 -23.26 -17.79
N ASP A 443 -9.14 -24.13 -16.89
CA ASP A 443 -10.54 -24.28 -16.53
C ASP A 443 -10.59 -24.75 -15.07
N VAL A 444 -11.01 -23.86 -14.16
CA VAL A 444 -11.05 -24.17 -12.72
C VAL A 444 -12.15 -25.19 -12.41
N SER A 445 -13.26 -25.14 -13.15
CA SER A 445 -14.41 -26.00 -12.95
C SER A 445 -14.15 -27.46 -13.34
N ALA A 446 -13.20 -27.68 -14.25
CA ALA A 446 -12.78 -29.02 -14.68
C ALA A 446 -11.78 -29.70 -13.71
N ILE A 447 -11.27 -28.99 -12.69
CA ILE A 447 -10.27 -29.53 -11.77
C ILE A 447 -10.96 -30.36 -10.68
N ASN A 448 -10.61 -31.65 -10.62
CA ASN A 448 -10.95 -32.50 -9.48
C ASN A 448 -9.94 -32.32 -8.34
N TRP A 449 -10.09 -31.26 -7.54
CA TRP A 449 -9.16 -30.88 -6.46
C TRP A 449 -8.71 -32.04 -5.54
N PRO A 450 -9.59 -32.98 -5.13
CA PRO A 450 -9.20 -34.16 -4.36
C PRO A 450 -8.15 -35.09 -4.99
N GLU A 451 -7.93 -35.03 -6.32
CA GLU A 451 -6.91 -35.85 -7.01
C GLU A 451 -5.48 -35.28 -6.89
N TYR A 452 -5.35 -34.08 -6.30
CA TYR A 452 -4.11 -33.36 -6.20
C TYR A 452 -3.69 -33.16 -4.74
N GLY A 453 -2.39 -33.23 -4.47
CA GLY A 453 -1.84 -33.08 -3.14
C GLY A 453 -0.31 -33.26 -3.10
N PRO A 454 0.33 -32.83 -1.99
CA PRO A 454 1.75 -33.05 -1.75
C PRO A 454 2.16 -34.52 -1.66
#